data_AF-A0A955NER8-F1
#
_entry.id   AF-A0A955NER8-F1
#
_cell.length_a   1.000
_cell.length_b   1.000
_cell.length_c   1.000
_cell.angle_alpha   90.00
_cell.angle_beta   90.00
_cell.angle_gamma   90.00
#
_symmetry.space_group_name_H-M   'P 1'
#
loop_
_entity.id
_entity.type
_entity.pdbx_description
1 polymer ?
#
loop_
_entity_poly.entity_id
_entity_poly.type
_entity_poly.pdbx_seq_one_letter_code
_entity_poly.pdbx_strand_id
1 'polypeptide(L)'
;MPELKSLVCLANSHKMSERCVAGKELGEGTPGRWIRPVSKRRDHELNAKERCYSDGAEPRLMDLIEIPLLEARPYHYQAENQLIDDRRRWRKAGRIDWNYLSRLVDRVDGGLWSNGYSSHHGENDRVPEQLANRFSHSLLLIHCRDLVATVSTEEKMFAELKTIVRIRFQHNREEYCLSVTDPIFRAEHQAKGNGDYPIPEAYLCLSLGDPLGGNCYKLAASVITPGRAA
;
A
#
# COMPACT_ATOMS: atom_id res chain seq x y z
N MET A 1 20.16 17.46 -8.89
CA MET A 1 20.86 16.19 -9.23
C MET A 1 20.06 15.06 -8.61
N PRO A 2 19.96 13.88 -9.24
CA PRO A 2 19.22 12.77 -8.65
C PRO A 2 19.83 12.39 -7.30
N GLU A 3 18.99 12.28 -6.28
CA GLU A 3 19.37 11.85 -4.94
C GLU A 3 19.10 10.35 -4.80
N LEU A 4 20.08 9.59 -4.31
CA LEU A 4 19.89 8.18 -4.00
C LEU A 4 19.29 8.06 -2.61
N LYS A 5 18.09 7.48 -2.51
CA LYS A 5 17.40 7.24 -1.22
C LYS A 5 17.27 5.75 -0.95
N SER A 6 17.54 5.36 0.30
CA SER A 6 17.24 4.04 0.84
C SER A 6 15.87 4.04 1.49
N LEU A 7 15.01 3.11 1.13
CA LEU A 7 13.69 2.96 1.74
C LEU A 7 13.33 1.49 1.94
N VAL A 8 12.54 1.20 2.97
CA VAL A 8 11.96 -0.13 3.19
C VAL A 8 10.70 -0.26 2.36
N CYS A 9 10.66 -1.21 1.44
CA CYS A 9 9.49 -1.50 0.62
C CYS A 9 8.33 -2.03 1.50
N LEU A 10 7.30 -1.22 1.71
CA LEU A 10 6.14 -1.57 2.53
C LEU A 10 4.90 -1.89 1.69
N ALA A 11 4.90 -1.50 0.42
CA ALA A 11 3.88 -1.91 -0.55
C ALA A 11 4.50 -2.12 -1.94
N ASN A 12 4.04 -3.14 -2.64
CA ASN A 12 4.19 -3.32 -4.08
C ASN A 12 2.84 -3.83 -4.61
N SER A 13 1.92 -2.90 -4.80
CA SER A 13 0.49 -3.17 -5.02
C SER A 13 0.10 -2.92 -6.48
N HIS A 14 -1.04 -3.48 -6.90
CA HIS A 14 -1.64 -3.11 -8.18
C HIS A 14 -2.46 -1.83 -8.08
N LYS A 15 -2.25 -0.96 -9.07
CA LYS A 15 -3.19 0.08 -9.46
C LYS A 15 -3.46 -0.13 -10.94
N MET A 16 -4.71 -0.46 -11.29
CA MET A 16 -5.11 -0.81 -12.66
C MET A 16 -4.19 -1.88 -13.31
N SER A 17 -3.44 -1.52 -14.36
CA SER A 17 -2.58 -2.44 -15.12
C SER A 17 -1.12 -2.49 -14.64
N GLU A 18 -0.69 -1.59 -13.75
CA GLU A 18 0.72 -1.48 -13.35
C GLU A 18 0.89 -1.54 -11.81
N ARG A 19 2.05 -1.10 -11.31
CA ARG A 19 2.43 -1.18 -9.89
C ARG A 19 2.54 0.19 -9.23
N CYS A 20 2.17 0.22 -7.96
CA CYS A 20 2.54 1.26 -7.01
C CYS A 20 3.44 0.65 -5.94
N VAL A 21 4.68 1.15 -5.84
CA VAL A 21 5.60 0.84 -4.75
C VAL A 21 5.55 1.98 -3.74
N ALA A 22 5.62 1.66 -2.46
CA ALA A 22 5.76 2.68 -1.43
C ALA A 22 6.51 2.15 -0.21
N GLY A 23 7.10 3.04 0.56
CA GLY A 23 7.88 2.68 1.73
C GLY A 23 8.36 3.87 2.53
N LYS A 24 9.06 3.60 3.63
CA LYS A 24 9.66 4.63 4.48
C LYS A 24 11.15 4.70 4.26
N GLU A 25 11.70 5.91 4.20
CA GLU A 25 13.15 6.13 4.20
C GLU A 25 13.79 5.38 5.37
N LEU A 26 14.99 4.86 5.16
CA LEU A 26 15.81 4.27 6.21
C LEU A 26 17.26 4.72 6.04
N GLY A 27 17.63 5.78 6.77
CA GLY A 27 18.99 6.33 6.81
C GLY A 27 19.68 5.95 8.11
N GLU A 28 20.87 5.35 8.04
CA GLU A 28 21.68 4.95 9.23
C GLU A 28 20.87 4.18 10.30
N GLY A 29 19.90 3.36 9.87
CA GLY A 29 19.04 2.57 10.77
C GLY A 29 17.93 3.36 11.46
N THR A 30 17.68 4.61 11.05
CA THR A 30 16.59 5.46 11.54
C THR A 30 15.50 5.62 10.47
N PRO A 31 14.23 5.29 10.79
CA PRO A 31 13.10 5.53 9.90
C PRO A 31 12.90 7.01 9.61
N GLY A 32 12.70 7.34 8.33
CA GLY A 32 12.39 8.68 7.85
C GLY A 32 10.97 8.79 7.30
N ARG A 33 10.77 9.75 6.38
CA ARG A 33 9.46 10.02 5.78
C ARG A 33 9.01 8.92 4.82
N TRP A 34 7.71 8.91 4.52
CA TRP A 34 7.16 8.14 3.42
C TRP A 34 7.72 8.61 2.07
N ILE A 35 7.99 7.65 1.20
CA ILE A 35 8.30 7.83 -0.22
C ILE A 35 7.40 6.89 -1.02
N ARG A 36 6.77 7.47 -2.04
CA ARG A 36 6.06 6.74 -3.08
C ARG A 36 6.71 7.09 -4.43
N PRO A 37 7.59 6.22 -4.96
CA PRO A 37 8.22 6.47 -6.24
C PRO A 37 7.16 6.49 -7.34
N VAL A 38 7.17 7.54 -8.17
CA VAL A 38 6.22 7.72 -9.28
C VAL A 38 6.94 7.91 -10.61
N SER A 39 6.33 7.40 -11.68
CA SER A 39 6.79 7.63 -13.04
C SER A 39 6.44 9.05 -13.52
N LYS A 40 7.18 9.56 -14.50
CA LYS A 40 6.82 10.78 -15.24
C LYS A 40 5.60 10.61 -16.13
N ARG A 41 5.16 9.37 -16.36
CA ARG A 41 3.98 9.01 -17.15
C ARG A 41 2.70 9.55 -16.53
N ARG A 42 1.65 9.68 -17.35
CA ARG A 42 0.37 10.31 -16.99
C ARG A 42 -0.26 9.77 -15.70
N ASP A 43 -0.26 8.46 -15.52
CA ASP A 43 -0.97 7.82 -14.40
C ASP A 43 -0.07 7.61 -13.16
N HIS A 44 1.17 8.10 -13.22
CA HIS A 44 2.20 8.01 -12.17
C HIS A 44 2.64 6.58 -11.77
N GLU A 45 2.00 5.55 -12.33
CA GLU A 45 2.29 4.14 -12.10
C GLU A 45 3.68 3.74 -12.65
N LEU A 46 4.31 2.79 -11.96
CA LEU A 46 5.63 2.25 -12.33
C LEU A 46 5.48 1.01 -13.20
N ASN A 47 6.05 1.06 -14.40
CA ASN A 47 6.14 -0.13 -15.26
C ASN A 47 7.26 -1.08 -14.81
N ALA A 48 7.30 -2.29 -15.39
CA ALA A 48 8.27 -3.32 -15.00
C ALA A 48 9.73 -2.85 -15.12
N LYS A 49 10.08 -2.15 -16.21
CA LYS A 49 11.45 -1.64 -16.43
C LYS A 49 11.85 -0.55 -15.44
N GLU A 50 10.89 0.20 -14.91
CA GLU A 50 11.10 1.29 -13.96
C GLU A 50 11.29 0.78 -12.52
N ARG A 51 10.65 -0.35 -12.15
CA ARG A 51 10.64 -0.87 -10.78
C ARG A 51 11.55 -2.06 -10.53
N CYS A 52 11.96 -2.80 -11.56
CA CYS A 52 12.84 -3.95 -11.39
C CYS A 52 14.26 -3.53 -10.98
N TYR A 53 14.90 -4.38 -10.17
CA TYR A 53 16.33 -4.28 -9.89
C TYR A 53 17.16 -4.57 -11.15
N SER A 54 18.47 -4.36 -11.07
CA SER A 54 19.41 -4.60 -12.18
C SER A 54 19.43 -6.05 -12.68
N ASP A 55 19.07 -7.01 -11.84
CA ASP A 55 18.96 -8.44 -12.18
C ASP A 55 17.57 -8.82 -12.74
N GLY A 56 16.65 -7.86 -12.87
CA GLY A 56 15.30 -8.05 -13.35
C GLY A 56 14.29 -8.48 -12.27
N ALA A 57 14.72 -8.76 -11.03
CA ALA A 57 13.81 -9.10 -9.96
C ALA A 57 12.96 -7.89 -9.53
N GLU A 58 11.72 -8.15 -9.10
CA GLU A 58 10.84 -7.12 -8.55
C GLU A 58 11.10 -6.90 -7.04
N PRO A 59 10.88 -5.67 -6.54
CA PRO A 59 10.91 -5.38 -5.12
C PRO A 59 9.92 -6.22 -4.33
N ARG A 60 10.40 -6.88 -3.28
CA ARG A 60 9.54 -7.61 -2.33
C ARG A 60 9.27 -6.75 -1.12
N LEU A 61 8.18 -7.05 -0.42
CA LEU A 61 7.90 -6.43 0.87
C LEU A 61 9.10 -6.66 1.81
N MET A 62 9.41 -5.66 2.62
CA MET A 62 10.54 -5.59 3.56
C MET A 62 11.94 -5.50 2.92
N ASP A 63 12.06 -5.52 1.59
CA ASP A 63 13.34 -5.23 0.95
C ASP A 63 13.78 -3.79 1.30
N LEU A 64 15.05 -3.64 1.66
CA LEU A 64 15.70 -2.33 1.71
C LEU A 64 16.16 -2.00 0.29
N ILE A 65 15.51 -1.01 -0.32
CA ILE A 65 15.72 -0.64 -1.72
C ILE A 65 16.33 0.74 -1.82
N GLU A 66 17.30 0.88 -2.72
CA GLU A 66 17.88 2.16 -3.08
C GLU A 66 17.33 2.62 -4.43
N ILE A 67 16.76 3.81 -4.43
CA ILE A 67 16.09 4.39 -5.58
C ILE A 67 16.67 5.77 -5.89
N PRO A 68 17.10 6.00 -7.14
CA PRO A 68 17.42 7.33 -7.64
C PRO A 68 16.15 8.17 -7.83
N LEU A 69 16.03 9.27 -7.08
CA LEU A 69 14.88 10.18 -7.12
C LEU A 69 15.31 11.56 -7.64
N LEU A 70 14.43 12.21 -8.39
CA LEU A 70 14.67 13.52 -9.00
C LEU A 70 14.13 14.65 -8.14
N GLU A 71 12.82 14.67 -7.90
CA GLU A 71 12.14 15.75 -7.18
C GLU A 71 10.83 15.29 -6.55
N ALA A 72 10.36 16.03 -5.56
CA ALA A 72 9.02 15.84 -5.00
C ALA A 72 7.96 16.15 -6.05
N ARG A 73 6.96 15.27 -6.17
CA ARG A 73 5.87 15.41 -7.14
C ARG A 73 4.50 15.13 -6.50
N PRO A 74 4.14 15.89 -5.44
CA PRO A 74 2.89 15.68 -4.72
C PRO A 74 1.69 15.81 -5.67
N TYR A 75 0.67 15.00 -5.42
CA TYR A 75 -0.57 15.05 -6.19
C TYR A 75 -1.76 14.85 -5.24
N HIS A 76 -2.58 15.90 -5.06
CA HIS A 76 -3.63 15.96 -4.04
C HIS A 76 -3.09 15.62 -2.64
N TYR A 77 -3.69 14.66 -1.95
CA TYR A 77 -3.31 14.17 -0.62
C TYR A 77 -2.09 13.22 -0.63
N GLN A 78 -1.51 12.94 -1.80
CA GLN A 78 -0.39 12.02 -1.97
C GLN A 78 0.94 12.80 -1.93
N ALA A 79 1.23 13.41 -0.78
CA ALA A 79 2.38 14.28 -0.56
C ALA A 79 3.73 13.55 -0.67
N GLU A 80 3.73 12.24 -0.42
CA GLU A 80 4.86 11.33 -0.45
C GLU A 80 5.42 11.02 -1.84
N ASN A 81 4.74 11.47 -2.91
CA ASN A 81 5.17 11.20 -4.28
C ASN A 81 6.55 11.80 -4.58
N GLN A 82 7.44 10.96 -5.11
CA GLN A 82 8.77 11.34 -5.55
C GLN A 82 9.02 10.83 -6.97
N LEU A 83 9.37 11.71 -7.88
CA LEU A 83 9.66 11.36 -9.27
C LEU A 83 10.95 10.53 -9.34
N ILE A 84 10.91 9.38 -10.00
CA ILE A 84 12.12 8.54 -10.20
C ILE A 84 13.03 9.08 -11.32
N ASP A 85 14.33 8.82 -11.21
CA ASP A 85 15.24 8.88 -12.36
C ASP A 85 15.17 7.54 -13.11
N ASP A 86 14.31 7.48 -14.13
CA ASP A 86 14.04 6.29 -14.94
C ASP A 86 15.22 5.80 -15.80
N ARG A 87 16.34 6.54 -15.80
CA ARG A 87 17.59 6.16 -16.47
C ARG A 87 18.45 5.21 -15.65
N ARG A 88 18.20 5.12 -14.34
CA ARG A 88 18.97 4.31 -13.40
C ARG A 88 18.11 3.19 -12.83
N ARG A 89 18.73 2.04 -12.55
CA ARG A 89 18.04 0.89 -11.95
C ARG A 89 18.03 1.00 -10.43
N TRP A 90 17.02 0.41 -9.82
CA TRP A 90 16.94 0.27 -8.37
C TRP A 90 17.94 -0.79 -7.91
N ARG A 91 18.41 -0.68 -6.68
CA ARG A 91 19.31 -1.66 -6.06
C ARG A 91 18.69 -2.22 -4.80
N LYS A 92 18.73 -3.54 -4.63
CA LYS A 92 18.43 -4.18 -3.35
C LYS A 92 19.66 -4.06 -2.45
N ALA A 93 19.56 -3.26 -1.39
CA ALA A 93 20.62 -3.07 -0.41
C ALA A 93 20.53 -4.07 0.76
N GLY A 94 19.36 -4.69 0.96
CA GLY A 94 19.16 -5.69 2.00
C GLY A 94 17.69 -6.02 2.20
N ARG A 95 17.35 -6.48 3.39
CA ARG A 95 15.99 -6.75 3.85
C ARG A 95 15.93 -6.49 5.36
N ILE A 96 14.84 -5.91 5.83
CA ILE A 96 14.60 -5.77 7.27
C ILE A 96 13.92 -7.02 7.83
N ASP A 97 14.01 -7.23 9.14
CA ASP A 97 13.30 -8.30 9.82
C ASP A 97 11.90 -7.86 10.26
N TRP A 98 11.01 -8.84 10.49
CA TRP A 98 9.66 -8.63 11.01
C TRP A 98 9.62 -7.69 12.23
N ASN A 99 10.51 -7.94 13.20
CA ASN A 99 10.56 -7.16 14.44
C ASN A 99 10.86 -5.68 14.21
N TYR A 100 11.54 -5.35 13.10
CA TYR A 100 11.86 -3.97 12.75
C TYR A 100 10.65 -3.17 12.27
N LEU A 101 9.59 -3.83 11.77
CA LEU A 101 8.36 -3.16 11.31
C LEU A 101 7.69 -2.33 12.41
N SER A 102 7.82 -2.75 13.68
CA SER A 102 7.31 -2.00 14.83
C SER A 102 7.85 -0.56 14.89
N ARG A 103 9.08 -0.32 14.43
CA ARG A 103 9.71 1.00 14.36
C ARG A 103 9.20 1.86 13.19
N LEU A 104 8.54 1.24 12.23
CA LEU A 104 7.99 1.89 11.04
C LEU A 104 6.51 2.23 11.19
N VAL A 105 5.84 1.83 12.27
CA VAL A 105 4.40 2.10 12.46
C VAL A 105 4.15 3.60 12.59
N ASP A 106 3.13 4.08 11.89
CA ASP A 106 2.64 5.45 12.02
C ASP A 106 1.81 5.59 13.30
N ARG A 107 1.98 6.72 13.98
CA ARG A 107 1.09 7.12 15.05
C ARG A 107 -0.19 7.70 14.44
N VAL A 108 -1.30 7.00 14.65
CA VAL A 108 -2.62 7.41 14.18
C VAL A 108 -3.51 7.65 15.40
N ASP A 109 -3.85 8.91 15.65
CA ASP A 109 -4.78 9.30 16.70
C ASP A 109 -6.20 9.32 16.08
N GLY A 110 -7.04 8.33 16.42
CA GLY A 110 -8.42 8.22 15.91
C GLY A 110 -8.57 7.37 14.64
N GLY A 111 -9.45 7.77 13.72
CA GLY A 111 -9.67 7.05 12.46
C GLY A 111 -8.47 7.13 11.50
N LEU A 112 -8.35 6.18 10.57
CA LEU A 112 -7.26 6.16 9.58
C LEU A 112 -7.24 7.42 8.71
N TRP A 113 -8.44 7.85 8.31
CA TRP A 113 -8.76 9.13 7.68
C TRP A 113 -10.19 9.47 8.15
N SER A 114 -10.98 10.21 7.37
CA SER A 114 -12.41 10.37 7.67
C SER A 114 -13.16 9.04 7.62
N ASN A 115 -13.95 8.76 8.65
CA ASN A 115 -14.87 7.62 8.73
C ASN A 115 -16.32 8.06 8.44
N GLY A 116 -17.24 7.10 8.42
CA GLY A 116 -18.67 7.30 8.14
C GLY A 116 -19.07 7.13 6.67
N TYR A 117 -18.16 6.62 5.84
CA TYR A 117 -18.40 6.39 4.41
C TYR A 117 -17.95 4.99 4.01
N SER A 118 -18.93 4.15 3.67
CA SER A 118 -18.72 2.75 3.30
C SER A 118 -19.26 2.47 1.89
N SER A 119 -18.55 1.67 1.12
CA SER A 119 -19.06 1.07 -0.12
C SER A 119 -20.01 -0.10 0.19
N HIS A 120 -20.62 -0.71 -0.83
CA HIS A 120 -21.61 -1.77 -0.62
C HIS A 120 -21.06 -3.00 0.12
N HIS A 121 -19.80 -3.36 -0.12
CA HIS A 121 -19.13 -4.53 0.47
C HIS A 121 -18.01 -4.16 1.44
N GLY A 122 -17.80 -2.88 1.70
CA GLY A 122 -16.75 -2.39 2.59
C GLY A 122 -17.31 -1.73 3.83
N GLU A 123 -16.42 -1.41 4.76
CA GLU A 123 -16.75 -0.69 5.98
C GLU A 123 -15.67 0.36 6.24
N ASN A 124 -16.09 1.61 6.42
CA ASN A 124 -15.21 2.78 6.47
C ASN A 124 -14.17 2.81 5.35
N ASP A 125 -14.47 2.26 4.16
CA ASP A 125 -13.50 1.95 3.11
C ASP A 125 -13.35 3.05 2.05
N ARG A 126 -14.02 4.18 2.23
CA ARG A 126 -13.91 5.32 1.31
C ARG A 126 -14.00 6.65 2.04
N VAL A 127 -13.64 7.71 1.33
CA VAL A 127 -13.79 9.10 1.74
C VAL A 127 -14.26 9.90 0.52
N PRO A 128 -15.24 10.80 0.64
CA PRO A 128 -15.58 11.71 -0.44
C PRO A 128 -14.35 12.52 -0.89
N GLU A 129 -14.17 12.69 -2.20
CA GLU A 129 -12.98 13.35 -2.78
C GLU A 129 -12.72 14.74 -2.17
N GLN A 130 -13.77 15.51 -1.93
CA GLN A 130 -13.68 16.84 -1.32
C GLN A 130 -13.09 16.82 0.10
N LEU A 131 -13.36 15.75 0.87
CA LEU A 131 -12.75 15.55 2.19
C LEU A 131 -11.34 14.99 2.08
N ALA A 132 -11.11 14.08 1.12
CA ALA A 132 -9.79 13.51 0.88
C ALA A 132 -8.73 14.58 0.59
N ASN A 133 -9.08 15.62 -0.17
CA ASN A 133 -8.18 16.74 -0.49
C ASN A 133 -7.76 17.59 0.72
N ARG A 134 -8.28 17.33 1.92
CA ARG A 134 -7.86 17.98 3.17
C ARG A 134 -6.73 17.23 3.88
N PHE A 135 -6.42 16.00 3.47
CA PHE A 135 -5.34 15.23 4.07
C PHE A 135 -3.98 15.60 3.49
N SER A 136 -2.95 15.49 4.33
CA SER A 136 -1.55 15.73 3.98
C SER A 136 -0.76 14.46 3.67
N HIS A 137 -1.39 13.29 3.75
CA HIS A 137 -0.76 12.00 3.52
C HIS A 137 -1.78 10.99 2.99
N SER A 138 -1.31 10.08 2.15
CA SER A 138 -2.13 8.99 1.60
C SER A 138 -1.66 7.60 2.02
N LEU A 139 -0.60 7.49 2.82
CA LEU A 139 -0.04 6.23 3.29
C LEU A 139 0.02 6.18 4.81
N LEU A 140 -0.24 4.99 5.34
CA LEU A 140 -0.08 4.65 6.75
C LEU A 140 0.45 3.22 6.87
N LEU A 141 1.30 2.97 7.85
CA LEU A 141 1.65 1.63 8.32
C LEU A 141 1.08 1.46 9.72
N ILE A 142 0.18 0.50 9.90
CA ILE A 142 -0.39 0.19 11.20
C ILE A 142 -0.11 -1.25 11.59
N HIS A 143 -0.08 -1.50 12.90
CA HIS A 143 -0.04 -2.84 13.46
C HIS A 143 -1.45 -3.25 13.89
N CYS A 144 -1.86 -4.45 13.51
CA CYS A 144 -3.19 -4.98 13.79
C CYS A 144 -3.11 -6.42 14.31
N ARG A 145 -4.07 -6.76 15.15
CA ARG A 145 -4.31 -8.11 15.65
C ARG A 145 -5.72 -8.54 15.32
N ASP A 146 -5.94 -9.85 15.31
CA ASP A 146 -7.26 -10.46 15.16
C ASP A 146 -8.00 -9.99 13.88
N LEU A 147 -7.28 -9.97 12.76
CA LEU A 147 -7.84 -9.60 11.47
C LEU A 147 -8.53 -10.81 10.82
N VAL A 148 -9.38 -10.56 9.83
CA VAL A 148 -9.96 -11.60 8.97
C VAL A 148 -9.78 -11.20 7.52
N ALA A 149 -9.14 -12.06 6.72
CA ALA A 149 -9.18 -11.93 5.27
C ALA A 149 -10.46 -12.60 4.75
N THR A 150 -11.31 -11.84 4.08
CA THR A 150 -12.54 -12.35 3.47
C THR A 150 -12.35 -12.44 1.97
N VAL A 151 -12.60 -13.62 1.41
CA VAL A 151 -12.63 -13.86 -0.03
C VAL A 151 -14.07 -14.04 -0.44
N SER A 152 -14.55 -13.20 -1.35
CA SER A 152 -15.93 -13.28 -1.83
C SER A 152 -16.03 -12.94 -3.31
N THR A 153 -17.06 -13.46 -3.96
CA THR A 153 -17.41 -13.11 -5.33
C THR A 153 -18.34 -11.89 -5.27
N GLU A 154 -17.87 -10.75 -5.77
CA GLU A 154 -18.63 -9.50 -5.76
C GLU A 154 -19.04 -9.12 -7.19
N GLU A 155 -20.26 -8.60 -7.34
CA GLU A 155 -20.69 -7.93 -8.56
C GLU A 155 -20.04 -6.53 -8.61
N LYS A 156 -19.30 -6.24 -9.67
CA LYS A 156 -18.98 -4.85 -10.01
C LYS A 156 -20.14 -4.28 -10.81
N MET A 157 -20.56 -3.04 -10.51
CA MET A 157 -21.62 -2.37 -11.26
C MET A 157 -21.38 -2.52 -12.77
N PHE A 158 -22.29 -3.25 -13.43
CA PHE A 158 -22.29 -3.55 -14.87
C PHE A 158 -21.13 -4.44 -15.39
N ALA A 159 -20.52 -5.27 -14.55
CA ALA A 159 -19.39 -6.14 -14.92
C ALA A 159 -19.56 -7.60 -14.45
N GLU A 160 -18.71 -8.48 -15.02
CA GLU A 160 -18.55 -9.88 -14.61
C GLU A 160 -18.25 -10.01 -13.11
N LEU A 161 -18.75 -11.08 -12.51
CA LEU A 161 -18.44 -11.49 -11.15
C LEU A 161 -16.92 -11.59 -10.96
N LYS A 162 -16.40 -10.92 -9.93
CA LYS A 162 -14.97 -10.96 -9.61
C LYS A 162 -14.74 -11.39 -8.19
N THR A 163 -13.81 -12.32 -7.99
CA THR A 163 -13.33 -12.68 -6.65
C THR A 163 -12.48 -11.54 -6.09
N ILE A 164 -12.96 -10.92 -5.01
CA ILE A 164 -12.29 -9.85 -4.28
C ILE A 164 -11.78 -10.40 -2.94
N VAL A 165 -10.62 -9.90 -2.52
CA VAL A 165 -10.06 -10.19 -1.19
C VAL A 165 -10.12 -8.89 -0.40
N ARG A 166 -10.78 -8.93 0.75
CA ARG A 166 -10.87 -7.82 1.70
C ARG A 166 -10.18 -8.21 3.00
N ILE A 167 -9.70 -7.20 3.73
CA ILE A 167 -9.20 -7.36 5.10
C ILE A 167 -10.16 -6.64 6.04
N ARG A 168 -10.67 -7.37 7.02
CA ARG A 168 -11.47 -6.86 8.13
C ARG A 168 -10.61 -6.74 9.37
N PHE A 169 -10.67 -5.59 10.04
CA PHE A 169 -9.89 -5.34 11.25
C PHE A 169 -10.49 -4.17 12.03
N GLN A 170 -10.05 -4.02 13.29
CA GLN A 170 -10.36 -2.87 14.12
C GLN A 170 -9.11 -2.01 14.32
N HIS A 171 -9.28 -0.69 14.28
CA HIS A 171 -8.25 0.28 14.64
C HIS A 171 -8.88 1.43 15.42
N ASN A 172 -8.35 1.73 16.62
CA ASN A 172 -8.87 2.77 17.51
C ASN A 172 -10.39 2.67 17.76
N ARG A 173 -10.90 1.44 17.98
CA ARG A 173 -12.33 1.09 18.17
C ARG A 173 -13.23 1.22 16.93
N GLU A 174 -12.69 1.66 15.81
CA GLU A 174 -13.38 1.75 14.53
C GLU A 174 -13.18 0.47 13.72
N GLU A 175 -14.23 -0.01 13.07
CA GLU A 175 -14.18 -1.18 12.19
C GLU A 175 -13.86 -0.76 10.75
N TYR A 176 -13.11 -1.61 10.06
CA TYR A 176 -12.75 -1.41 8.66
C TYR A 176 -12.90 -2.72 7.89
N CYS A 177 -13.36 -2.63 6.64
CA CYS A 177 -13.36 -3.72 5.67
C CYS A 177 -12.83 -3.19 4.33
N LEU A 178 -11.52 -3.32 4.12
CA LEU A 178 -10.80 -2.69 3.01
C LEU A 178 -10.44 -3.71 1.94
N SER A 179 -10.57 -3.35 0.66
CA SER A 179 -10.05 -4.18 -0.43
C SER A 179 -8.52 -4.27 -0.35
N VAL A 180 -7.98 -5.48 -0.52
CA VAL A 180 -6.54 -5.72 -0.63
C VAL A 180 -6.10 -5.48 -2.06
N THR A 181 -4.96 -4.82 -2.28
CA THR A 181 -4.35 -4.59 -3.61
C THR A 181 -2.95 -5.20 -3.76
N ASP A 182 -2.46 -5.88 -2.73
CA ASP A 182 -1.25 -6.72 -2.78
C ASP A 182 -1.46 -7.93 -3.72
N PRO A 183 -0.72 -8.04 -4.83
CA PRO A 183 -0.87 -9.13 -5.80
C PRO A 183 -0.67 -10.52 -5.21
N ILE A 184 0.36 -10.66 -4.36
CA ILE A 184 0.78 -11.97 -3.86
C ILE A 184 -0.24 -12.44 -2.83
N PHE A 185 -0.60 -11.56 -1.88
CA PHE A 185 -1.60 -11.87 -0.88
C PHE A 185 -2.96 -12.20 -1.51
N ARG A 186 -3.37 -11.44 -2.53
CA ARG A 186 -4.62 -11.69 -3.25
C ARG A 186 -4.61 -13.04 -3.93
N ALA A 187 -3.56 -13.36 -4.69
CA ALA A 187 -3.48 -14.64 -5.40
C ALA A 187 -3.52 -15.82 -4.43
N GLU A 188 -2.77 -15.75 -3.33
CA GLU A 188 -2.75 -16.77 -2.28
C GLU A 188 -4.13 -17.00 -1.66
N HIS A 189 -4.89 -15.94 -1.39
CA HIS A 189 -6.21 -16.05 -0.76
C HIS A 189 -7.31 -16.43 -1.77
N GLN A 190 -7.27 -15.90 -2.99
CA GLN A 190 -8.17 -16.30 -4.07
C GLN A 190 -8.07 -17.80 -4.35
N ALA A 191 -6.87 -18.38 -4.30
CA ALA A 191 -6.66 -19.81 -4.48
C ALA A 191 -7.31 -20.68 -3.38
N LYS A 192 -7.62 -20.12 -2.21
CA LYS A 192 -8.32 -20.84 -1.12
C LYS A 192 -9.84 -20.93 -1.32
N GLY A 193 -10.40 -20.18 -2.27
CA GLY A 193 -11.84 -20.07 -2.51
C GLY A 193 -12.53 -19.03 -1.63
N ASN A 194 -13.86 -18.94 -1.73
CA ASN A 194 -14.64 -18.01 -0.92
C ASN A 194 -14.65 -18.46 0.54
N GLY A 195 -14.51 -17.51 1.47
CA GLY A 195 -14.51 -17.78 2.90
C GLY A 195 -13.80 -16.71 3.72
N ASP A 196 -13.83 -16.90 5.03
CA ASP A 196 -13.16 -16.06 6.02
C ASP A 196 -11.94 -16.79 6.56
N TYR A 197 -10.78 -16.12 6.51
CA TYR A 197 -9.49 -16.65 6.92
C TYR A 197 -8.91 -15.77 8.04
N PRO A 198 -8.93 -16.24 9.31
CA PRO A 198 -8.36 -15.49 10.42
C PRO A 198 -6.86 -15.24 10.26
N ILE A 199 -6.43 -14.03 10.64
CA ILE A 199 -5.02 -13.60 10.63
C ILE A 199 -4.72 -13.04 12.03
N PRO A 200 -3.95 -13.77 12.86
CA PRO A 200 -3.71 -13.36 14.25
C PRO A 200 -3.01 -12.00 14.38
N GLU A 201 -2.08 -11.71 13.47
CA GLU A 201 -1.26 -10.50 13.53
C GLU A 201 -0.75 -10.11 12.14
N ALA A 202 -0.82 -8.81 11.84
CA ALA A 202 -0.28 -8.25 10.61
C ALA A 202 0.15 -6.79 10.79
N TYR A 203 1.11 -6.36 9.98
CA TYR A 203 1.28 -4.95 9.65
C TYR A 203 0.55 -4.67 8.33
N LEU A 204 -0.28 -3.65 8.32
CA LEU A 204 -1.00 -3.22 7.13
C LEU A 204 -0.36 -1.94 6.59
N CYS A 205 0.14 -1.99 5.36
CA CYS A 205 0.39 -0.77 4.61
C CYS A 205 -0.92 -0.36 3.95
N LEU A 206 -1.46 0.76 4.40
CA LEU A 206 -2.72 1.31 3.96
C LEU A 206 -2.47 2.46 2.98
N SER A 207 -3.34 2.58 1.99
CA SER A 207 -3.27 3.67 1.01
C SER A 207 -4.64 4.29 0.75
N LEU A 208 -4.66 5.60 0.51
CA LEU A 208 -5.81 6.29 -0.05
C LEU A 208 -5.63 6.40 -1.57
N GLY A 209 -6.44 5.64 -2.31
CA GLY A 209 -6.39 5.57 -3.77
C GLY A 209 -6.88 6.84 -4.44
N ASP A 210 -6.70 6.94 -5.76
CA ASP A 210 -7.19 8.07 -6.55
C ASP A 210 -8.74 8.14 -6.55
N PRO A 211 -9.31 9.32 -6.84
CA PRO A 211 -10.76 9.47 -6.93
C PRO A 211 -11.40 8.55 -7.98
N LEU A 212 -12.45 7.85 -7.59
CA LEU A 212 -13.30 7.02 -8.44
C LEU A 212 -14.76 7.24 -8.06
N GLY A 213 -15.56 7.78 -8.98
CA GLY A 213 -16.97 8.08 -8.72
C GLY A 213 -17.17 9.05 -7.54
N GLY A 214 -16.33 10.09 -7.45
CA GLY A 214 -16.37 11.11 -6.39
C GLY A 214 -15.88 10.65 -5.02
N ASN A 215 -15.29 9.46 -4.92
CA ASN A 215 -14.78 8.89 -3.67
C ASN A 215 -13.33 8.41 -3.83
N CYS A 216 -12.54 8.56 -2.79
CA CYS A 216 -11.20 7.99 -2.66
C CYS A 216 -11.27 6.77 -1.74
N TYR A 217 -10.82 5.62 -2.20
CA TYR A 217 -10.93 4.36 -1.44
C TYR A 217 -9.73 4.15 -0.53
N LYS A 218 -9.99 3.73 0.70
CA LYS A 218 -8.97 3.21 1.62
C LYS A 218 -8.69 1.76 1.24
N LEU A 219 -7.43 1.43 1.02
CA LEU A 219 -7.00 0.13 0.49
C LEU A 219 -5.91 -0.45 1.37
N ALA A 220 -5.92 -1.77 1.55
CA ALA A 220 -4.78 -2.50 2.10
C ALA A 220 -3.78 -2.79 0.97
N ALA A 221 -2.80 -1.90 0.79
CA ALA A 221 -1.75 -2.01 -0.21
C ALA A 221 -0.79 -3.16 0.06
N SER A 222 -0.63 -3.54 1.32
CA SER A 222 0.01 -4.80 1.74
C SER A 222 -0.54 -5.33 3.05
N VAL A 223 -0.44 -6.65 3.23
CA VAL A 223 -0.79 -7.37 4.47
C VAL A 223 0.41 -8.20 4.88
N ILE A 224 1.32 -7.63 5.68
CA ILE A 224 2.56 -8.30 6.07
C ILE A 224 2.27 -9.11 7.33
N THR A 225 2.37 -10.44 7.24
CA THR A 225 2.22 -11.37 8.39
C THR A 225 3.58 -11.97 8.75
N PRO A 226 3.77 -12.56 9.95
CA PRO A 226 5.03 -13.21 10.30
C PRO A 226 5.48 -14.25 9.27
N GLY A 227 4.55 -15.05 8.73
CA GLY A 227 4.84 -16.06 7.71
C GLY A 227 5.24 -15.48 6.34
N ARG A 228 4.76 -14.28 6.00
CA ARG A 228 5.18 -13.56 4.77
C ARG A 228 6.47 -12.76 4.97
N ALA A 229 6.83 -12.50 6.23
CA ALA A 229 8.03 -11.76 6.61
C ALA A 229 9.28 -12.65 6.70
N ALA A 230 9.09 -13.96 6.85
CA ALA A 230 10.14 -14.98 6.83
C ALA A 230 10.86 -15.13 5.48
#